data_AF-A0A4V2YSA5-F1
#
_entry.id   AF-A0A4V2YSA5-F1
#
_cell.length_a   1.000
_cell.length_b   1.000
_cell.length_c   1.000
_cell.angle_alpha   90.00
_cell.angle_beta   90.00
_cell.angle_gamma   90.00
#
_symmetry.space_group_name_H-M   'P 1'
#
loop_
_entity.id
_entity.type
_entity.pdbx_description
1 polymer ?
#
loop_
_entity_poly.entity_id
_entity_poly.type
_entity_poly.pdbx_seq_one_letter_code
_entity_poly.pdbx_strand_id
1 'polypeptide(L)'
;MTEPAPPGPYPAPGPHIAPPARPARSAGRAVLGAMGYVLFLTLLAIVVLDGSLHRTDRIGQVYRQPSSVKYPDGSTHYLGVVHTRSRLFGRHQNYELYAGRDPGLSYGYFVRLGFGAPEERLVIKAVAWSGGGVRVTFASGHVVFVPAHHYLGGR
;
A
#
# COMPACT_ATOMS: atom_id res chain seq x y z
N MET A 1 54.49 -79.26 -41.05
CA MET A 1 53.18 -79.25 -40.35
C MET A 1 53.45 -78.80 -38.94
N THR A 2 53.03 -77.58 -38.64
CA THR A 2 53.37 -76.83 -37.42
C THR A 2 52.20 -76.95 -36.46
N GLU A 3 52.42 -77.53 -35.29
CA GLU A 3 51.41 -77.61 -34.23
C GLU A 3 51.43 -76.30 -33.43
N PRO A 4 50.30 -75.56 -33.35
CA PRO A 4 50.28 -74.29 -32.65
C PRO A 4 50.26 -74.53 -31.14
N ALA A 5 51.14 -73.82 -30.43
CA ALA A 5 51.25 -73.85 -28.98
C ALA A 5 49.94 -73.40 -28.29
N PRO A 6 49.59 -73.98 -27.13
CA PRO A 6 48.37 -73.64 -26.41
C PRO A 6 48.40 -72.18 -25.90
N PRO A 7 47.24 -71.49 -25.88
CA PRO A 7 47.15 -70.13 -25.40
C PRO A 7 47.48 -70.06 -23.90
N GLY A 8 48.38 -69.15 -23.54
CA GLY A 8 48.77 -68.89 -22.15
C GLY A 8 47.61 -68.35 -21.29
N PRO A 9 47.71 -68.47 -19.96
CA PRO A 9 46.66 -68.03 -19.03
C PRO A 9 46.40 -66.52 -19.16
N TYR A 10 45.11 -66.16 -19.21
CA TYR A 10 44.67 -64.76 -19.24
C TYR A 10 45.21 -63.98 -18.04
N PRO A 11 45.66 -62.73 -18.22
CA PRO A 11 46.09 -61.89 -17.10
C PRO A 11 44.90 -61.61 -16.17
N ALA A 12 45.16 -61.69 -14.87
CA ALA A 12 44.17 -61.41 -13.83
C ALA A 12 43.62 -59.98 -13.98
N PRO A 13 42.32 -59.74 -13.69
CA PRO A 13 41.75 -58.41 -13.70
C PRO A 13 42.51 -57.51 -12.71
N GLY A 14 43.07 -56.41 -13.21
CA GLY A 14 43.77 -55.43 -12.37
C GLY A 14 42.85 -54.81 -11.32
N PRO A 15 43.41 -54.22 -10.25
CA PRO A 15 42.62 -53.63 -9.18
C PRO A 15 41.68 -52.55 -9.73
N HIS A 16 40.37 -52.71 -9.48
CA HIS A 16 39.37 -51.70 -9.77
C HIS A 16 39.69 -50.44 -8.96
N ILE A 17 40.27 -49.42 -9.61
CA ILE A 17 40.44 -48.11 -9.01
C ILE A 17 39.06 -47.46 -8.96
N ALA A 18 38.51 -47.34 -7.75
CA ALA A 18 37.25 -46.63 -7.54
C ALA A 18 37.40 -45.17 -8.00
N PRO A 19 36.42 -44.61 -8.75
CA PRO A 19 36.49 -43.23 -9.19
C PRO A 19 36.52 -42.28 -7.99
N PRO A 20 37.25 -41.16 -8.07
CA PRO A 20 37.34 -40.21 -6.97
C PRO A 20 35.95 -39.66 -6.62
N ALA A 21 35.59 -39.71 -5.34
CA ALA A 21 34.35 -39.15 -4.84
C ALA A 21 34.30 -37.65 -5.16
N ARG A 22 33.27 -37.21 -5.91
CA ARG A 22 33.07 -35.79 -6.21
C ARG A 22 32.80 -35.04 -4.90
N PRO A 23 33.47 -33.90 -4.64
CA PRO A 23 33.25 -33.14 -3.42
C PRO A 23 31.82 -32.59 -3.44
N ALA A 24 31.05 -32.89 -2.38
CA ALA A 24 29.70 -32.40 -2.15
C ALA A 24 29.71 -30.89 -1.87
N ARG A 25 29.92 -30.08 -2.91
CA ARG A 25 29.88 -28.62 -2.86
C ARG A 25 28.54 -28.12 -3.40
N SER A 26 27.47 -28.28 -2.65
CA SER A 26 26.19 -27.64 -3.02
C SER A 26 25.32 -27.17 -1.85
N ALA A 27 25.49 -27.71 -0.64
CA ALA A 27 24.62 -27.35 0.49
C ALA A 27 24.76 -25.88 0.92
N GLY A 28 25.98 -25.32 0.97
CA GLY A 28 26.19 -23.94 1.42
C GLY A 28 25.55 -22.88 0.51
N ARG A 29 25.52 -23.11 -0.81
CA ARG A 29 24.90 -22.18 -1.76
C ARG A 29 23.37 -22.23 -1.72
N ALA A 30 22.80 -23.42 -1.51
CA ALA A 30 21.36 -23.59 -1.36
C ALA A 30 20.83 -22.93 -0.07
N VAL A 31 21.56 -23.04 1.04
CA VAL A 31 21.20 -22.41 2.32
C VAL A 31 21.29 -20.88 2.23
N LEU A 32 22.32 -20.33 1.59
CA LEU A 32 22.43 -18.89 1.33
C LEU A 32 21.30 -18.36 0.44
N GLY A 33 20.92 -19.12 -0.59
CA GLY A 33 19.77 -18.79 -1.43
C GLY A 33 18.45 -18.81 -0.65
N ALA A 34 18.25 -19.82 0.20
CA ALA A 34 17.06 -19.94 1.05
C ALA A 34 16.96 -18.78 2.07
N MET A 35 18.07 -18.42 2.73
CA MET A 35 18.09 -17.28 3.65
C MET A 35 17.80 -15.96 2.95
N GLY A 36 18.40 -15.74 1.77
CA GLY A 36 18.12 -14.54 0.96
C GLY A 36 16.65 -14.47 0.54
N TYR A 37 16.05 -15.60 0.16
CA TYR A 37 14.64 -15.68 -0.22
C TYR A 37 13.71 -15.40 0.97
N VAL A 38 13.98 -15.97 2.14
CA VAL A 38 13.20 -15.70 3.36
C VAL A 38 13.28 -14.21 3.72
N LEU A 39 14.48 -13.62 3.73
CA LEU A 39 14.65 -12.19 4.00
C LEU A 39 13.87 -11.33 3.00
N PHE A 40 13.94 -11.66 1.70
CA PHE A 40 13.20 -10.96 0.66
C PHE A 40 11.69 -11.05 0.88
N LEU A 41 11.15 -12.24 1.17
CA LEU A 41 9.72 -12.40 1.46
C LEU A 41 9.29 -11.65 2.71
N THR A 42 10.12 -11.64 3.77
CA THR A 42 9.83 -10.88 4.98
C THR A 42 9.78 -9.38 4.70
N LEU A 43 10.77 -8.83 3.97
CA LEU A 43 10.78 -7.42 3.59
C LEU A 43 9.59 -7.06 2.69
N LEU A 44 9.27 -7.91 1.72
CA LEU A 44 8.11 -7.74 0.85
C LEU A 44 6.82 -7.73 1.67
N ALA A 45 6.65 -8.67 2.60
CA ALA A 45 5.49 -8.73 3.47
C ALA A 45 5.36 -7.47 4.32
N ILE A 46 6.46 -6.93 4.88
CA ILE A 46 6.45 -5.68 5.64
C ILE A 46 5.98 -4.51 4.76
N VAL A 47 6.48 -4.39 3.53
CA VAL A 47 6.10 -3.32 2.59
C VAL A 47 4.63 -3.44 2.18
N VAL A 48 4.16 -4.65 1.89
CA VAL A 48 2.75 -4.90 1.53
C VAL A 48 1.82 -4.61 2.71
N LEU A 49 2.20 -5.04 3.93
CA LEU A 49 1.43 -4.78 5.13
C LEU A 49 1.39 -3.29 5.48
N ASP A 50 2.50 -2.56 5.32
CA ASP A 50 2.52 -1.10 5.49
C ASP A 50 1.56 -0.40 4.53
N GLY A 51 1.60 -0.76 3.26
CA GLY A 51 0.72 -0.21 2.23
C GLY A 51 -0.74 -0.66 2.38
N SER A 52 -1.03 -1.79 3.02
CA SER A 52 -2.41 -2.23 3.26
C SER A 52 -3.03 -1.57 4.49
N LEU A 53 -2.22 -1.24 5.51
CA LEU A 53 -2.67 -0.72 6.80
C LEU A 53 -2.68 0.82 6.84
N HIS A 54 -3.26 1.48 5.85
CA HIS A 54 -3.46 2.92 5.92
C HIS A 54 -4.32 3.29 7.14
N ARG A 55 -3.83 4.20 7.98
CA ARG A 55 -4.63 4.79 9.05
C ARG A 55 -5.23 6.08 8.53
N THR A 56 -6.55 6.11 8.50
CA THR A 56 -7.36 7.27 8.13
C THR A 56 -7.68 8.03 9.42
N ASP A 57 -6.93 9.09 9.69
CA ASP A 57 -7.13 9.94 10.85
C ASP A 57 -8.01 11.14 10.46
N ARG A 58 -9.12 11.31 11.18
CA ARG A 58 -9.99 12.47 11.01
C ARG A 58 -9.33 13.71 11.61
N ILE A 59 -9.19 14.75 10.80
CA ILE A 59 -8.53 16.00 11.19
C ILE A 59 -9.61 17.02 11.54
N GLY A 60 -9.85 17.18 12.84
CA GLY A 60 -10.66 18.28 13.37
C GLY A 60 -12.15 17.96 13.38
N GLN A 61 -12.97 19.01 13.30
CA GLN A 61 -14.43 18.87 13.38
C GLN A 61 -15.04 18.45 12.05
N VAL A 62 -16.21 17.81 12.13
CA VAL A 62 -17.09 17.63 10.96
C VAL A 62 -18.12 18.72 11.00
N TYR A 63 -18.32 19.33 9.84
CA TYR A 63 -19.29 20.38 9.63
C TYR A 63 -20.53 19.75 9.03
N ARG A 64 -21.62 19.80 9.79
CA ARG A 64 -22.94 19.35 9.35
C ARG A 64 -23.59 20.45 8.51
N GLN A 65 -24.23 20.06 7.42
CA GLN A 65 -25.09 20.93 6.63
C GLN A 65 -26.17 21.56 7.53
N PRO A 66 -26.35 22.89 7.51
CA PRO A 66 -27.39 23.55 8.28
C PRO A 66 -28.77 23.21 7.73
N SER A 67 -29.80 23.22 8.59
CA SER A 67 -31.18 22.92 8.21
C SER A 67 -31.78 23.92 7.20
N SER A 68 -31.21 25.13 7.11
CA SER A 68 -31.60 26.18 6.16
C SER A 68 -31.24 25.85 4.71
N VAL A 69 -30.27 24.98 4.47
CA VAL A 69 -29.89 24.52 3.13
C VAL A 69 -30.51 23.15 2.91
N LYS A 70 -31.25 22.99 1.82
CA LYS A 70 -31.87 21.72 1.43
C LYS A 70 -31.37 21.32 0.06
N TYR A 71 -30.95 20.07 -0.07
CA TYR A 71 -30.57 19.47 -1.34
C TYR A 71 -31.69 18.60 -1.90
N PRO A 72 -31.73 18.37 -3.23
CA PRO A 72 -32.78 17.59 -3.87
C PRO A 72 -32.95 16.16 -3.36
N ASP A 73 -31.88 15.56 -2.83
CA ASP A 73 -31.89 14.19 -2.29
C ASP A 73 -32.45 14.09 -0.87
N GLY A 74 -32.91 15.21 -0.29
CA GLY A 74 -33.50 15.30 1.04
C GLY A 74 -32.55 14.98 2.20
N SER A 75 -31.30 14.63 1.91
CA SER A 75 -30.35 14.10 2.89
C SER A 75 -29.53 15.21 3.55
N THR A 76 -29.11 14.98 4.79
CA THR A 76 -28.15 15.87 5.46
C THR A 76 -26.74 15.48 5.06
N HIS A 77 -25.93 16.46 4.66
CA HIS A 77 -24.55 16.24 4.29
C HIS A 77 -23.57 16.70 5.37
N TYR A 78 -22.39 16.14 5.30
CA TYR A 78 -21.27 16.35 6.20
C TYR A 78 -20.03 16.67 5.39
N LEU A 79 -19.17 17.50 5.98
CA LEU A 79 -17.90 17.90 5.42
C LEU A 79 -16.82 17.78 6.49
N GLY A 80 -15.65 17.29 6.13
CA GLY A 80 -14.47 17.42 6.98
C GLY A 80 -13.18 17.02 6.28
N VAL A 81 -12.06 17.24 6.98
CA VAL A 81 -10.74 16.89 6.49
C VAL A 81 -10.30 15.58 7.12
N VAL A 82 -9.71 14.74 6.28
CA VAL A 82 -9.16 13.45 6.65
C VAL A 82 -7.70 13.43 6.23
N HIS A 83 -6.87 12.72 6.98
CA HIS A 83 -5.46 12.52 6.72
C HIS A 83 -5.18 11.03 6.69
N THR A 84 -4.66 10.56 5.57
CA THR A 84 -4.24 9.18 5.40
C THR A 84 -2.75 9.07 5.69
N ARG A 85 -2.33 8.18 6.59
CA ARG A 85 -0.92 7.88 6.85
C ARG A 85 -0.63 6.39 6.69
N SER A 86 0.53 6.05 6.11
CA SER A 86 1.04 4.67 6.16
C SER A 86 1.50 4.34 7.58
N ARG A 87 1.20 3.14 8.09
CA ARG A 87 1.34 2.82 9.52
C ARG A 87 2.76 2.49 9.99
N LEU A 88 3.60 1.89 9.15
CA LEU A 88 4.98 1.48 9.46
C LEU A 88 6.01 2.51 8.96
N PHE A 89 5.85 3.08 7.77
CA PHE A 89 6.82 4.06 7.25
C PHE A 89 6.45 5.52 7.53
N GLY A 90 5.28 5.77 8.13
CA GLY A 90 4.83 7.13 8.48
C GLY A 90 4.79 8.11 7.32
N ARG A 91 4.79 7.62 6.06
CA ARG A 91 4.73 8.45 4.87
C ARG A 91 3.41 9.21 4.88
N HIS A 92 3.55 10.53 4.94
CA HIS A 92 2.44 11.46 4.78
C HIS A 92 1.76 11.21 3.45
N GLN A 93 0.47 10.87 3.48
CA GLN A 93 -0.35 10.97 2.28
C GLN A 93 -1.25 12.19 2.40
N ASN A 94 -1.46 12.83 1.25
CA ASN A 94 -2.13 14.11 1.12
C ASN A 94 -3.41 14.19 1.97
N TYR A 95 -3.71 15.37 2.47
CA TYR A 95 -4.99 15.63 3.12
C TYR A 95 -6.13 15.52 2.11
N GLU A 96 -7.27 15.00 2.55
CA GLU A 96 -8.45 14.83 1.73
C GLU A 96 -9.62 15.57 2.37
N LEU A 97 -10.28 16.41 1.57
CA LEU A 97 -11.52 17.09 1.96
C LEU A 97 -12.70 16.24 1.49
N TYR A 98 -13.42 15.66 2.44
CA TYR A 98 -14.59 14.83 2.18
C TYR A 98 -15.88 15.65 2.26
N ALA A 99 -16.80 15.37 1.33
CA ALA A 99 -18.18 15.85 1.33
C ALA A 99 -19.12 14.67 0.99
N GLY A 100 -20.15 14.45 1.81
CA GLY A 100 -21.07 13.34 1.58
C GLY A 100 -22.13 13.17 2.66
N ARG A 101 -22.87 12.06 2.59
CA ARG A 101 -23.94 11.71 3.54
C ARG A 101 -23.43 11.02 4.80
N ASP A 102 -22.23 10.46 4.75
CA ASP A 102 -21.63 9.74 5.87
C ASP A 102 -21.01 10.71 6.90
N PRO A 103 -21.50 10.77 8.15
CA PRO A 103 -20.88 11.55 9.21
C PRO A 103 -19.49 11.05 9.62
N GLY A 104 -19.16 9.80 9.29
CA GLY A 104 -17.86 9.18 9.52
C GLY A 104 -16.77 9.65 8.55
N LEU A 105 -17.13 10.31 7.43
CA LEU A 105 -16.22 10.66 6.33
C LEU A 105 -15.47 9.44 5.74
N SER A 106 -16.06 8.25 5.86
CA SER A 106 -15.52 7.02 5.28
C SER A 106 -15.98 6.80 3.84
N TYR A 107 -17.08 7.43 3.44
CA TYR A 107 -17.67 7.31 2.12
C TYR A 107 -18.22 8.64 1.60
N GLY A 108 -18.04 8.90 0.32
CA GLY A 108 -18.50 10.12 -0.35
C GLY A 108 -17.48 10.66 -1.36
N TYR A 109 -17.71 11.89 -1.79
CA TYR A 109 -16.79 12.60 -2.68
C TYR A 109 -15.64 13.19 -1.88
N PHE A 110 -14.43 13.11 -2.41
CA PHE A 110 -13.26 13.73 -1.79
C PHE A 110 -12.41 14.47 -2.81
N VAL A 111 -11.71 15.50 -2.32
CA VAL A 111 -10.70 16.24 -3.08
C VAL A 111 -9.39 16.18 -2.32
N ARG A 112 -8.31 15.83 -3.02
CA ARG A 112 -6.95 15.88 -2.46
C ARG A 112 -6.48 17.33 -2.35
N LEU A 113 -6.02 17.70 -1.17
CA LEU A 113 -5.48 19.01 -0.86
C LEU A 113 -3.96 18.93 -0.97
N GLY A 114 -3.40 19.60 -1.97
CA GLY A 114 -1.96 19.66 -2.23
C GLY A 114 -1.27 20.90 -1.66
N PHE A 115 -1.93 21.63 -0.74
CA PHE A 115 -1.40 22.85 -0.14
C PHE A 115 -1.15 22.66 1.36
N GLY A 116 -0.17 23.40 1.89
CA GLY A 116 0.34 23.23 3.26
C GLY A 116 1.60 22.36 3.31
N ALA A 117 2.37 22.48 4.40
CA ALA A 117 3.49 21.58 4.65
C ALA A 117 2.97 20.20 5.12
N PRO A 118 3.63 19.08 4.77
CA PRO A 118 3.25 17.74 5.24
C PRO A 118 3.12 17.62 6.77
N GLU A 119 3.89 18.41 7.50
CA GLU A 119 3.89 18.45 8.96
C GLU A 119 2.79 19.35 9.54
N GLU A 120 2.24 20.26 8.72
CA GLU A 120 1.27 21.26 9.16
C GLU A 120 -0.17 20.73 9.03
N ARG A 121 -0.87 20.71 10.17
CA ARG A 121 -2.27 20.28 10.21
C ARG A 121 -3.14 21.29 9.48
N LEU A 122 -3.83 20.87 8.43
CA LEU A 122 -4.89 21.70 7.83
C LEU A 122 -6.03 21.93 8.82
N VAL A 123 -6.37 23.20 9.02
CA VAL A 123 -7.46 23.65 9.89
C VAL A 123 -8.51 24.37 9.04
N ILE A 124 -9.75 23.92 9.14
CA ILE A 124 -10.90 24.64 8.56
C ILE A 124 -11.20 25.84 9.45
N LYS A 125 -11.21 27.03 8.85
CA LYS A 125 -11.58 28.29 9.49
C LYS A 125 -13.08 28.57 9.37
N ALA A 126 -13.65 28.33 8.18
CA ALA A 126 -15.07 28.59 7.93
C ALA A 126 -15.64 27.63 6.87
N VAL A 127 -16.93 27.36 6.98
CA VAL A 127 -17.70 26.56 6.01
C VAL A 127 -18.98 27.29 5.67
N ALA A 128 -19.22 27.48 4.37
CA ALA A 128 -20.44 28.10 3.85
C ALA A 128 -21.15 27.12 2.90
N TRP A 129 -22.32 26.65 3.34
CA TRP A 129 -23.19 25.78 2.54
C TRP A 129 -24.12 26.63 1.68
N SER A 130 -24.38 26.15 0.47
CA SER A 130 -25.30 26.77 -0.49
C SER A 130 -25.98 25.70 -1.34
N GLY A 131 -27.02 26.08 -2.09
CA GLY A 131 -27.67 25.16 -3.04
C GLY A 131 -26.73 24.63 -4.12
N GLY A 132 -25.69 25.40 -4.50
CA GLY A 132 -24.72 25.00 -5.51
C GLY A 132 -23.57 24.13 -5.01
N GLY A 133 -23.36 24.05 -3.70
CA GLY A 133 -22.22 23.34 -3.11
C GLY A 133 -21.79 23.88 -1.76
N VAL A 134 -20.60 23.51 -1.34
CA VAL A 134 -20.00 23.93 -0.07
C VAL A 134 -18.65 24.61 -0.33
N ARG A 135 -18.48 25.80 0.25
CA ARG A 135 -17.22 26.56 0.24
C ARG A 135 -16.53 26.41 1.58
N VAL A 136 -15.25 26.06 1.55
CA VAL A 136 -14.41 25.80 2.71
C VAL A 136 -13.24 26.77 2.69
N THR A 137 -13.11 27.55 3.76
CA THR A 137 -11.99 28.46 3.96
C THR A 137 -11.08 27.86 5.02
N PHE A 138 -9.81 27.69 4.69
CA PHE A 138 -8.79 27.17 5.58
C PHE A 138 -8.12 28.30 6.35
N ALA A 139 -7.54 27.99 7.51
CA ALA A 139 -6.78 28.95 8.32
C ALA A 139 -5.57 29.52 7.55
N SER A 140 -5.02 28.74 6.61
CA SER A 140 -3.95 29.15 5.69
C SER A 140 -4.39 30.16 4.62
N GLY A 141 -5.66 30.55 4.57
CA GLY A 141 -6.21 31.47 3.57
C GLY A 141 -6.66 30.80 2.27
N HIS A 142 -6.35 29.52 2.07
CA HIS A 142 -6.82 28.76 0.91
C HIS A 142 -8.35 28.57 0.97
N VAL A 143 -8.98 28.59 -0.20
CA VAL A 143 -10.42 28.38 -0.34
C VAL A 143 -10.67 27.26 -1.34
N VAL A 144 -11.43 26.26 -0.91
CA VAL A 144 -11.87 25.15 -1.75
C VAL A 144 -13.38 25.22 -1.90
N PHE A 145 -13.87 25.08 -3.12
CA PHE A 145 -15.29 24.94 -3.39
C PHE A 145 -15.57 23.55 -3.91
N VAL A 146 -16.51 22.85 -3.28
CA VAL A 146 -16.97 21.54 -3.70
C VAL A 146 -18.41 21.69 -4.24
N PRO A 147 -18.61 21.56 -5.55
CA PRO A 147 -19.94 21.61 -6.15
C PRO A 147 -20.86 20.48 -5.65
N ALA A 148 -22.14 20.80 -5.43
CA ALA A 148 -23.12 19.85 -4.89
C ALA A 148 -23.28 18.60 -5.78
N HIS A 149 -23.30 18.76 -7.10
CA HIS A 149 -23.47 17.65 -8.03
C HIS A 149 -22.39 16.56 -7.96
N HIS A 150 -21.26 16.81 -7.26
CA HIS A 150 -20.23 15.80 -7.05
C HIS A 150 -20.52 14.86 -5.87
N TYR A 151 -21.21 15.33 -4.83
CA TYR A 151 -21.50 14.54 -3.62
C TYR A 151 -22.98 14.20 -3.43
N LEU A 152 -23.87 14.86 -4.16
CA LEU A 152 -25.29 14.50 -4.21
C LEU A 152 -25.50 13.20 -4.98
N GLY A 153 -26.41 12.36 -4.50
CA GLY A 153 -26.77 11.08 -5.13
C GLY A 153 -25.85 9.92 -4.80
N GLY A 154 -24.63 10.18 -4.30
CA GLY A 154 -23.63 9.14 -4.03
C GLY A 154 -23.01 8.60 -5.33
N ARG A 155 -21.69 8.51 -5.34
CA ARG A 155 -20.92 7.61 -6.20
C ARG A 155 -20.13 6.70 -5.29
#